data_AF-A0A0B6XTZ3-F1
#
_entry.id   AF-A0A0B6XTZ3-F1
#
_cell.length_a   1.000
_cell.length_b   1.000
_cell.length_c   1.000
_cell.angle_alpha   90.00
_cell.angle_beta   90.00
_cell.angle_gamma   90.00
#
_symmetry.space_group_name_H-M   'P 1'
#
loop_
_entity.id
_entity.type
_entity.pdbx_description
1 polymer ?
#
loop_
_entity_poly.entity_id
_entity_poly.type
_entity_poly.pdbx_seq_one_letter_code
_entity_poly.pdbx_strand_id
1 'polypeptide(L)' 'GGQNLMCSIVHSQVSPKPLRTLTFVWSAPPTGTGCVNFLATATHGQQLLFKDTTVLQLCEQGDVNASLPRPAL' A
#
# COMPACT_ATOMS: atom_id res chain seq x y z
N GLY A 1 2.95 18.38 -14.77
CA GLY A 1 4.06 18.30 -13.82
C GLY A 1 4.06 16.92 -13.21
N GLY A 2 5.19 16.19 -13.29
CA GLY A 2 5.30 14.88 -12.66
C GLY A 2 5.46 15.06 -11.16
N GLN A 3 4.51 14.56 -10.37
CA GLN A 3 4.68 14.50 -8.92
C GLN A 3 5.76 13.45 -8.62
N ASN A 4 6.82 13.85 -7.94
CA ASN A 4 7.92 12.97 -7.58
C ASN A 4 7.48 12.12 -6.38
N LEU A 5 6.76 11.03 -6.64
CA LEU A 5 6.26 10.13 -5.61
C LEU A 5 7.37 9.15 -5.24
N MET A 6 7.96 9.34 -4.06
CA MET A 6 8.94 8.41 -3.51
C MET A 6 8.22 7.13 -3.04
N CYS A 7 8.47 6.01 -3.69
CA CYS A 7 7.96 4.70 -3.28
C CYS A 7 9.05 3.92 -2.55
N SER A 8 8.76 3.49 -1.32
CA SER A 8 9.65 2.66 -0.52
C SER A 8 9.02 1.28 -0.30
N ILE A 9 9.81 0.22 -0.47
CA ILE A 9 9.35 -1.16 -0.22
C ILE A 9 9.32 -1.40 1.28
N VAL A 10 8.12 -1.65 1.83
CA VAL A 10 7.94 -1.98 3.26
C VAL A 10 7.94 -3.48 3.54
N HIS A 11 7.62 -4.31 2.53
CA HIS A 11 7.70 -5.77 2.60
C HIS A 11 7.85 -6.37 1.20
N SER A 12 8.61 -7.45 1.08
CA SER A 12 8.70 -8.27 -0.14
C SER A 12 8.72 -9.75 0.20
N GLN A 13 7.72 -10.50 -0.27
CA GLN A 13 7.66 -11.95 -0.10
C GLN A 13 8.45 -12.64 -1.22
N VAL A 14 9.64 -13.12 -0.89
CA VAL A 14 10.54 -13.81 -1.85
C VAL A 14 10.41 -15.34 -1.82
N SER A 15 9.65 -15.87 -0.86
CA SER A 15 9.40 -17.31 -0.75
C SER A 15 8.53 -17.80 -1.91
N PRO A 16 8.86 -18.95 -2.52
CA PRO A 16 7.99 -19.56 -3.54
C PRO A 16 6.71 -20.18 -2.95
N LYS A 17 6.57 -20.21 -1.61
CA LYS A 17 5.37 -20.74 -0.96
C LYS A 17 4.22 -19.74 -1.05
N PRO A 18 3.01 -20.17 -1.48
CA PRO A 18 1.84 -19.32 -1.46
C PRO A 18 1.56 -18.76 -0.07
N LEU A 19 1.32 -17.45 0.01
CA LEU A 19 0.98 -16.75 1.24
C LEU A 19 -0.32 -15.97 1.03
N ARG A 20 -1.25 -16.10 1.95
CA ARG A 20 -2.54 -15.38 1.93
C ARG A 20 -2.58 -14.19 2.88
N THR A 21 -1.76 -14.22 3.93
CA THR A 21 -1.72 -13.19 4.98
C THR A 21 -0.28 -12.74 5.18
N LEU A 22 -0.08 -11.44 5.16
CA LEU A 22 1.24 -10.82 5.27
C LEU A 22 1.16 -9.72 6.33
N THR A 23 2.13 -9.73 7.25
CA THR A 23 2.24 -8.75 8.33
C THR A 23 3.61 -8.08 8.24
N PHE A 24 3.64 -6.77 8.41
CA PHE A 24 4.87 -5.98 8.41
C PHE A 24 4.76 -4.84 9.41
N VAL A 25 5.90 -4.28 9.80
CA VAL A 25 6.00 -3.08 10.64
C VAL A 25 6.35 -1.91 9.74
N TRP A 26 5.70 -0.78 9.97
CA TRP A 26 5.95 0.46 9.25
C TRP A 26 6.01 1.63 10.24
N SER A 27 6.96 2.52 10.04
CA SER A 27 7.11 3.76 10.81
C SER A 27 6.58 4.92 9.99
N ALA A 28 5.64 5.66 10.56
CA ALA A 28 5.07 6.84 9.92
C ALA A 28 6.15 7.90 9.65
N PRO A 29 6.06 8.62 8.52
CA PRO A 29 6.95 9.74 8.24
C PRO A 29 6.69 10.92 9.19
N PRO A 30 7.55 11.96 9.19
CA PRO A 30 7.33 13.17 9.97
C PRO A 30 5.98 13.85 9.66
N THR A 31 5.48 14.62 10.62
CA THR A 31 4.21 15.34 10.46
C THR A 31 4.27 16.36 9.34
N GLY A 32 3.16 16.58 8.64
CA GLY A 32 3.07 17.43 7.45
C GLY A 32 3.49 16.76 6.15
N THR A 33 3.78 15.44 6.16
CA THR A 33 4.01 14.65 4.94
C THR A 33 2.72 14.49 4.12
N GLY A 34 1.56 14.61 4.77
CA GLY A 34 0.25 14.33 4.17
C GLY A 34 -0.03 12.83 4.08
N CYS A 35 -1.03 12.47 3.27
CA CYS A 35 -1.48 11.10 3.14
C CYS A 35 -0.42 10.17 2.52
N VAL A 36 -0.22 9.01 3.14
CA VAL A 36 0.62 7.92 2.65
C VAL A 36 -0.26 6.82 2.07
N ASN A 37 0.05 6.41 0.84
CA ASN A 37 -0.61 5.30 0.17
C ASN A 37 0.23 4.02 0.27
N PHE A 38 -0.39 2.94 0.73
CA PHE A 38 0.19 1.60 0.69
C PHE A 38 -0.26 0.92 -0.59
N LEU A 39 0.71 0.67 -1.46
CA LEU A 39 0.51 -0.03 -2.71
C LEU A 39 0.89 -1.50 -2.53
N ALA A 40 0.07 -2.39 -3.07
CA ALA A 40 0.34 -3.81 -3.08
C ALA A 40 0.39 -4.34 -4.51
N THR A 41 1.24 -5.35 -4.70
CA THR A 41 1.36 -6.15 -5.92
C THR A 41 1.30 -7.61 -5.52
N ALA A 42 0.47 -8.41 -6.18
CA ALA A 42 0.33 -9.83 -5.89
C ALA A 42 0.30 -10.67 -7.16
N THR A 43 0.92 -11.84 -7.06
CA THR A 43 1.00 -12.82 -8.13
C THR A 43 0.56 -14.19 -7.63
N HIS A 44 -0.04 -15.00 -8.51
CA HIS A 44 -0.32 -16.40 -8.26
C HIS A 44 0.28 -17.23 -9.40
N GLY A 45 1.39 -17.92 -9.10
CA GLY A 45 2.21 -18.53 -10.14
C GLY A 45 2.77 -17.45 -11.08
N GLN A 46 2.46 -17.57 -12.37
CA GLN A 46 2.85 -16.59 -13.40
C GLN A 46 1.78 -15.52 -13.64
N GLN A 47 0.63 -15.60 -12.98
CA GLN A 47 -0.46 -14.64 -13.16
C GLN A 47 -0.30 -13.45 -12.21
N LEU A 48 -0.31 -12.24 -12.77
CA LEU A 48 -0.45 -11.00 -12.01
C LEU A 48 -1.91 -10.84 -11.59
N LEU A 49 -2.18 -10.80 -10.29
CA LEU A 49 -3.52 -10.57 -9.77
C LEU A 49 -3.83 -9.08 -9.75
N PHE A 50 -2.89 -8.29 -9.21
CA PHE A 50 -2.95 -6.83 -9.20
C PHE A 50 -1.54 -6.27 -9.06
N LYS A 51 -1.36 -5.02 -9.49
CA LYS A 51 -0.10 -4.30 -9.44
C LYS A 51 -0.32 -2.88 -8.95
N ASP A 52 0.56 -2.43 -8.06
CA ASP A 52 0.65 -1.06 -7.55
C ASP A 52 -0.72 -0.50 -7.14
N THR A 53 -1.56 -1.37 -6.55
CA THR A 53 -2.93 -1.04 -6.19
C THR A 53 -2.98 -0.51 -4.77
N THR A 54 -3.61 0.65 -4.56
CA THR A 54 -3.80 1.22 -3.22
C THR A 54 -4.71 0.33 -2.40
N VAL A 55 -4.16 -0.31 -1.37
CA VAL A 55 -4.90 -1.20 -0.45
C VAL A 55 -5.20 -0.53 0.88
N LEU A 56 -4.44 0.50 1.23
CA LEU A 56 -4.63 1.29 2.43
C LEU A 56 -4.09 2.70 2.18
N GLN A 57 -4.78 3.69 2.72
CA GLN A 57 -4.28 5.07 2.78
C GLN A 57 -4.38 5.53 4.22
N LEU A 58 -3.29 6.11 4.73
CA LEU A 58 -3.24 6.70 6.07
C LEU A 58 -2.96 8.19 5.91
N CYS A 59 -3.75 9.02 6.57
CA CYS A 59 -3.56 10.46 6.60
C CYS A 59 -3.41 10.92 8.04
N GLU A 60 -2.90 12.14 8.21
CA GLU A 60 -2.83 12.76 9.53
C GLU A 60 -4.24 13.06 10.05
N GLN A 61 -4.40 13.11 11.37
CA GLN A 61 -5.68 13.40 11.98
C GLN A 61 -6.14 14.82 11.57
N GLY A 62 -7.30 14.92 10.92
CA GLY A 62 -7.85 16.19 10.43
C GLY A 62 -7.81 16.35 8.91
N ASP A 63 -7.15 15.44 8.18
CA ASP A 63 -7.24 15.38 6.71
C ASP A 63 -8.57 14.77 6.26
N VAL A 64 -9.37 15.57 5.55
CA VAL A 64 -10.78 15.28 5.19
C VAL A 64 -10.93 14.19 4.11
N ASN A 65 -9.84 13.62 3.60
CA ASN A 65 -9.88 12.64 2.50
C ASN A 65 -9.87 11.16 2.94
N ALA A 66 -10.25 10.87 4.19
CA ALA A 66 -10.29 9.52 4.76
C ALA A 66 -11.46 8.64 4.25
N SER A 67 -11.89 8.77 2.98
CA SER A 67 -12.85 7.86 2.38
C SER A 67 -12.13 6.60 1.88
N LEU A 68 -12.14 5.54 2.69
CA LEU A 68 -11.76 4.21 2.26
C LEU A 68 -12.65 3.78 1.08
N PRO A 69 -12.12 3.41 -0.10
CA PRO A 69 -12.89 2.69 -1.09
C PRO A 69 -13.12 1.28 -0.53
N ARG A 70 -14.27 1.07 0.12
CA ARG A 70 -14.72 -0.28 0.46
C ARG A 70 -14.93 -1.03 -0.87
N PRO A 71 -14.31 -2.20 -1.10
CA PRO A 71 -14.69 -3.03 -2.23
C PRO A 71 -16.17 -3.41 -2.08
N ALA A 72 -16.99 -3.10 -3.09
CA ALA A 72 -18.35 -3.62 -3.16
C ALA A 72 -18.28 -5.15 -3.33
N LEU A 73 -19.07 -5.87 -2.52
CA LEU A 73 -19.32 -7.30 -2.67
C LEU A 73 -20.17 -7.58 -3.91
#